data_AF-A0AAN5CAC7-F1
#
_entry.id   AF-A0AAN5CAC7-F1
#
_cell.length_a   1.000
_cell.length_b   1.000
_cell.length_c   1.000
_cell.angle_alpha   90.00
_cell.angle_beta   90.00
_cell.angle_gamma   90.00
#
_symmetry.space_group_name_H-M   'P 1'
#
loop_
_entity.id
_entity.type
_entity.pdbx_description
1 polymer ?
#
loop_
_entity_poly.entity_id
_entity_poly.type
_entity_poly.pdbx_seq_one_letter_code
_entity_poly.pdbx_strand_id
1 'polypeptide(L)' 'SFQIEFSHQWTNSIIGLPTVSCEDDSIRVFIETEQPFNGRFFVKGEHLNKECIRDYTRGSRIEDG' A
#
# COMPACT_ATOMS: atom_id res chain seq x y z
N SER A 1 -33.85 -15.74 -10.25
CA SER A 1 -32.99 -14.74 -10.94
C SER A 1 -31.68 -14.68 -10.19
N PHE A 2 -30.56 -14.70 -10.92
CA PHE A 2 -29.20 -14.61 -10.36
C PHE A 2 -29.03 -13.26 -9.65
N GLN A 3 -28.73 -13.26 -8.36
CA GLN A 3 -28.25 -12.08 -7.66
C GLN A 3 -26.72 -12.19 -7.65
N ILE A 4 -26.07 -11.48 -8.57
CA ILE A 4 -24.62 -11.29 -8.49
C ILE A 4 -24.43 -10.25 -7.37
N GLU A 5 -24.08 -10.69 -6.17
CA GLU A 5 -23.48 -9.80 -5.19
C GLU A 5 -22.14 -9.36 -5.80
N PHE A 6 -22.09 -8.14 -6.30
CA PHE A 6 -20.82 -7.45 -6.46
C PHE A 6 -20.26 -7.30 -5.04
N SER A 7 -19.47 -8.27 -4.59
CA SER A 7 -18.46 -7.96 -3.60
C SER A 7 -17.70 -6.79 -4.21
N HIS A 8 -17.79 -5.60 -3.62
CA HIS A 8 -16.90 -4.50 -3.94
C HIS A 8 -15.50 -5.05 -3.75
N GLN A 9 -14.93 -5.56 -4.83
CA GLN A 9 -13.53 -5.89 -4.90
C GLN A 9 -12.92 -4.49 -5.03
N TRP A 10 -12.38 -3.97 -3.93
CA TRP A 10 -11.58 -2.75 -3.95
C TRP A 10 -10.28 -3.10 -4.70
N THR A 11 -10.38 -3.36 -6.00
CA THR A 11 -9.26 -3.67 -6.87
C THR A 11 -8.69 -2.33 -7.28
N ASN A 12 -7.84 -1.77 -6.42
CA ASN A 12 -7.00 -0.66 -6.81
C ASN A 12 -5.78 -1.21 -7.57
N SER A 13 -5.60 -0.78 -8.81
CA SER A 13 -4.47 -1.23 -9.65
C SER A 13 -3.25 -0.34 -9.44
N ILE A 14 -2.07 -0.91 -9.66
CA ILE A 14 -0.81 -0.16 -9.72
C ILE A 14 -0.67 0.44 -11.12
N ILE A 15 -0.34 1.72 -11.21
CA ILE A 15 0.00 2.38 -12.47
C ILE A 15 1.47 2.11 -12.79
N GLY A 16 1.73 1.48 -13.93
CA GLY A 16 3.10 1.23 -14.40
C GLY A 16 3.91 0.30 -13.49
N LEU A 17 5.22 0.57 -13.40
CA LEU A 17 6.15 -0.18 -12.56
C LEU A 17 6.55 0.66 -11.33
N PRO A 18 6.65 0.06 -10.14
CA PRO A 18 7.21 0.73 -8.97
C PRO A 18 8.62 1.25 -9.25
N THR A 19 8.90 2.46 -8.75
CA THR A 19 10.27 3.00 -8.76
C THR A 19 10.97 2.61 -7.47
N VAL A 20 12.17 2.04 -7.59
CA VAL A 20 13.00 1.64 -6.44
C VAL A 20 14.26 2.50 -6.43
N SER A 21 14.50 3.19 -5.32
CA SER A 21 15.73 3.96 -5.07
C SER A 21 16.47 3.34 -3.89
N CYS A 22 17.76 3.07 -4.08
CA CYS A 22 18.64 2.63 -3.01
C CYS A 22 19.33 3.86 -2.43
N GLU A 23 18.97 4.22 -1.21
CA GLU A 23 19.64 5.23 -0.41
C GLU A 23 20.74 4.58 0.43
N ASP A 24 21.56 5.37 1.13
CA ASP A 24 22.71 4.87 1.89
C ASP A 24 22.34 3.77 2.91
N ASP A 25 21.25 3.98 3.65
CA ASP A 25 20.79 3.08 4.72
C ASP A 25 19.39 2.50 4.49
N SER A 26 18.75 2.78 3.36
CA SER A 26 17.36 2.37 3.13
C SER A 26 17.02 2.17 1.66
N ILE A 27 15.92 1.45 1.42
CA ILE A 27 15.33 1.34 0.09
C ILE A 27 14.01 2.10 0.10
N ARG A 28 13.87 3.06 -0.81
CA ARG A 28 12.62 3.77 -1.06
C ARG A 28 11.90 3.12 -2.24
N VAL A 29 10.67 2.67 -2.01
CA VAL A 29 9.79 2.15 -3.05
C VAL A 29 8.63 3.12 -3.24
N PHE A 30 8.46 3.62 -4.47
CA PHE A 30 7.34 4.47 -4.86
C PHE A 30 6.38 3.68 -5.73
N ILE A 31 5.11 3.62 -5.33
CA ILE A 31 4.03 2.92 -6.01
C ILE A 31 2.92 3.92 -6.28
N GLU A 32 2.60 4.10 -7.56
CA GLU A 32 1.46 4.90 -7.98
C GLU A 32 0.25 3.97 -8.17
N THR A 33 -0.92 4.37 -7.66
CA THR A 33 -2.15 3.58 -7.71
C THR A 33 -3.27 4.36 -8.38
N GLU A 34 -4.15 3.68 -9.12
CA GLU A 34 -5.25 4.31 -9.87
C GLU A 34 -6.23 5.08 -8.97
N GLN A 35 -6.43 4.59 -7.74
CA GLN A 35 -7.25 5.24 -6.70
C GLN A 35 -6.40 5.45 -5.45
N PRO A 36 -6.81 6.31 -4.50
CA PRO A 36 -6.12 6.43 -3.22
C PRO A 36 -5.99 5.07 -2.52
N PHE A 37 -4.76 4.69 -2.15
CA PHE A 37 -4.50 3.44 -1.46
C PHE A 37 -5.13 3.46 -0.05
N ASN A 38 -5.99 2.48 0.24
CA ASN A 38 -6.58 2.26 1.56
C ASN A 38 -6.25 0.81 1.99
N GLY A 39 -5.15 0.65 2.72
CA GLY A 39 -4.67 -0.66 3.10
C GLY A 39 -3.41 -0.61 3.96
N ARG A 40 -2.80 -1.77 4.17
CA ARG A 40 -1.58 -1.93 4.98
C ARG A 40 -0.45 -2.49 4.11
N PHE A 41 0.69 -1.83 4.16
CA PHE A 41 1.95 -2.33 3.59
C PHE A 41 2.77 -3.00 4.70
N PHE A 42 3.33 -4.17 4.41
CA PHE A 42 4.18 -4.90 5.35
C PHE A 42 5.22 -5.73 4.59
N VAL A 43 6.39 -5.92 5.20
CA VAL A 43 7.40 -6.86 4.68
C VAL A 43 6.95 -8.29 5.00
N LYS A 44 6.99 -9.17 3.99
CA LYS A 44 6.64 -10.59 4.17
C LYS A 44 7.52 -11.21 5.26
N GLY A 45 6.89 -11.81 6.26
CA GLY A 45 7.57 -12.36 7.44
C GLY A 45 7.57 -11.42 8.65
N GLU A 46 7.47 -10.11 8.44
CA GLU A 46 7.56 -9.07 9.48
C GLU A 46 6.19 -8.42 9.80
N HIS A 47 5.08 -9.10 9.50
CA HIS A 47 3.72 -8.56 9.66
C HIS A 47 3.31 -8.24 11.12
N LEU A 48 4.09 -8.67 12.12
CA LEU A 48 3.90 -8.33 13.54
C LEU A 48 4.87 -7.25 14.03
N ASN A 49 5.91 -6.94 13.26
CA ASN A 49 6.92 -5.94 13.60
C ASN A 49 6.42 -4.56 13.18
N LYS A 50 6.13 -3.71 14.17
CA LYS A 50 5.53 -2.38 13.94
C LYS A 50 6.42 -1.46 13.11
N GLU A 51 7.75 -1.64 13.17
CA GLU A 51 8.70 -0.85 12.38
C GLU A 51 8.62 -1.16 10.88
N CYS A 52 8.21 -2.40 10.53
CA CYS A 52 8.12 -2.90 9.16
C CYS A 52 6.71 -2.81 8.57
N ILE A 53 5.79 -2.10 9.23
CA ILE A 53 4.40 -1.94 8.81
C ILE A 53 4.10 -0.46 8.57
N ARG A 54 3.36 -0.16 7.50
CA ARG A 54 2.74 1.14 7.26
C ARG A 54 1.27 0.95 6.97
N ASP A 55 0.42 1.68 7.70
CA ASP A 55 -1.03 1.56 7.62
C ASP A 55 -1.64 2.87 7.08
N TYR A 56 -2.30 2.75 5.92
CA TYR A 56 -2.91 3.86 5.19
C TYR A 56 -4.44 3.81 5.24
N THR A 57 -5.03 2.94 6.07
CA THR A 57 -6.49 2.80 6.21
C THR A 57 -7.15 3.99 6.90
N ARG A 58 -6.40 4.66 7.77
CA ARG A 58 -6.74 5.96 8.33
C ARG A 58 -5.98 6.97 7.49
N GLY A 59 -6.66 7.96 6.92
CA GLY A 59 -6.07 9.06 6.15
C GLY A 59 -5.18 9.98 6.99
N SER A 60 -4.30 9.39 7.79
CA SER A 60 -3.20 10.03 8.47
C SER A 60 -2.31 10.56 7.36
N ARG A 61 -2.37 11.88 7.15
CA ARG A 61 -1.26 12.61 6.57
C ARG A 61 -0.01 12.11 7.29
N ILE A 62 0.83 11.36 6.58
CA ILE A 62 2.19 11.16 7.05
C ILE A 62 2.80 12.54 6.89
N GLU A 63 2.85 13.30 7.99
CA GLU A 63 3.78 14.42 8.07
C GLU A 63 5.17 13.77 8.01
N ASP A 64 5.81 13.89 6.84
CA ASP A 64 7.23 13.62 6.68
C ASP A 64 7.97 14.49 7.72
N GLY A 65 8.51 13.84 8.75
CA GLY A 65 9.47 14.43 9.68
C GLY A 65 10.88 14.26 9.14
#